data_AF-A0A2A6PG27-F1
#
_entry.id   AF-A0A2A6PG27-F1
#
_cell.length_a   1.000
_cell.length_b   1.000
_cell.length_c   1.000
_cell.angle_alpha   90.00
_cell.angle_beta   90.00
_cell.angle_gamma   90.00
#
_symmetry.space_group_name_H-M   'P 1'
#
loop_
_entity.id
_entity.type
_entity.pdbx_description
1 polymer ?
#
loop_
_entity_poly.entity_id
_entity_poly.type
_entity_poly.pdbx_seq_one_letter_code
_entity_poly.pdbx_strand_id
1 'polypeptide(L)'
;MSGLDLFAWIVLIIVLAVIVLVIWLMGSLPGHVARRRGHPWAEAVSIAGWITLIFGFVLWPVAMIWAYVDVPAKRTVEPRP
;
A
#
# COMPACT_ATOMS: atom_id res chain seq x y z
N MET A 1 18.24 -28.23 22.83
CA MET A 1 17.02 -27.49 22.43
C MET A 1 15.85 -28.45 22.60
N SER A 2 14.85 -28.08 23.39
CA SER A 2 13.67 -28.91 23.62
C SER A 2 12.79 -28.98 22.35
N GLY A 3 11.89 -29.96 22.25
CA GLY A 3 10.91 -30.01 21.16
C GLY A 3 9.99 -28.79 21.13
N LEU A 4 9.72 -28.19 22.29
CA LEU A 4 8.95 -26.95 22.41
C LEU A 4 9.75 -25.73 21.91
N ASP A 5 11.07 -25.73 22.10
CA ASP A 5 11.93 -24.65 21.59
C ASP A 5 11.89 -24.63 20.06
N LEU A 6 11.99 -25.80 19.41
CA LEU A 6 11.89 -25.92 17.96
C LEU A 6 10.53 -25.46 17.44
N PHE A 7 9.46 -25.88 18.11
CA PHE A 7 8.09 -25.46 17.78
C PHE A 7 7.93 -23.93 17.90
N ALA A 8 8.42 -23.34 19.00
CA ALA A 8 8.37 -21.90 19.21
C ALA A 8 9.11 -21.11 18.11
N TRP A 9 10.27 -21.59 17.68
CA TRP A 9 11.01 -20.97 16.56
C TRP A 9 10.25 -21.02 15.24
N ILE A 10 9.62 -22.15 14.92
CA ILE A 10 8.81 -22.28 13.70
C ILE A 10 7.64 -21.29 13.74
N VAL A 11 6.92 -21.23 14.87
CA VAL A 11 5.79 -20.29 15.05
C VAL A 11 6.27 -18.85 14.94
N LEU A 12 7.41 -18.50 15.55
CA LEU A 12 7.98 -17.16 15.49
C LEU A 12 8.29 -16.72 14.05
N ILE A 13 8.88 -17.62 13.25
CA ILE A 13 9.18 -17.34 11.84
C ILE A 13 7.89 -17.13 11.04
N ILE A 14 6.87 -17.95 11.27
CA ILE A 14 5.56 -17.80 10.61
C ILE A 14 4.92 -16.46 10.98
N VAL A 15 4.89 -16.11 12.26
CA VAL A 15 4.32 -14.84 12.73
C VAL A 15 5.05 -13.66 12.09
N LEU A 16 6.39 -13.70 12.03
CA LEU A 16 7.18 -12.66 11.37
C LEU A 16 6.85 -12.56 9.87
N ALA A 17 6.74 -13.69 9.18
CA ALA A 17 6.38 -13.72 7.77
C ALA A 17 4.98 -13.14 7.52
N VAL A 18 4.00 -13.45 8.37
CA VAL A 18 2.64 -12.90 8.30
C VAL A 18 2.64 -11.39 8.53
N ILE A 19 3.39 -10.89 9.51
CA ILE A 19 3.50 -9.45 9.78
C ILE A 19 4.06 -8.71 8.56
N VAL A 20 5.15 -9.22 7.96
CA VAL A 20 5.76 -8.63 6.76
C VAL A 20 4.76 -8.64 5.58
N LEU A 21 4.05 -9.75 5.39
CA LEU A 21 3.03 -9.87 4.34
C LEU A 21 1.91 -8.85 4.52
N VAL A 22 1.39 -8.68 5.74
CA VAL A 22 0.32 -7.72 6.05
C VAL A 22 0.78 -6.28 5.78
N ILE A 23 1.98 -5.91 6.22
CA ILE A 23 2.53 -4.56 5.98
C ILE A 23 2.68 -4.32 4.47
N TRP A 24 3.19 -5.31 3.73
CA TRP A 24 3.37 -5.18 2.29
C TRP A 24 2.06 -5.03 1.53
N LEU A 25 1.05 -5.82 1.89
CA LEU A 25 -0.31 -5.68 1.34
C LEU A 25 -0.88 -4.30 1.68
N MET A 26 -0.75 -3.84 2.91
CA MET A 26 -1.30 -2.56 3.33
C MET A 26 -0.62 -1.39 2.61
N GLY A 27 0.70 -1.40 2.45
CA GLY A 27 1.43 -0.34 1.74
C GLY A 27 1.10 -0.27 0.25
N SER A 28 0.89 -1.42 -0.40
CA SER A 28 0.60 -1.50 -1.83
C SER A 28 -0.86 -1.23 -2.21
N LEU A 29 -1.80 -1.39 -1.27
CA LEU A 29 -3.24 -1.28 -1.50
C LEU A 29 -3.70 0.08 -2.10
N PRO A 30 -3.32 1.26 -1.56
CA PRO A 30 -3.77 2.54 -2.09
C PRO A 30 -3.35 2.75 -3.56
N GLY A 31 -2.10 2.43 -3.89
CA GLY A 31 -1.59 2.53 -5.26
C GLY A 31 -2.28 1.55 -6.22
N HIS A 32 -2.60 0.34 -5.74
CA HIS A 32 -3.34 -0.65 -6.53
C HIS A 32 -4.76 -0.20 -6.84
N VAL A 33 -5.47 0.36 -5.85
CA VAL A 33 -6.80 0.94 -6.03
C VAL A 33 -6.75 2.12 -7.00
N ALA A 34 -5.79 3.03 -6.83
CA ALA A 34 -5.62 4.18 -7.71
C ALA A 34 -5.39 3.78 -9.17
N ARG A 35 -4.55 2.75 -9.43
CA ARG A 35 -4.34 2.20 -10.77
C ARG A 35 -5.61 1.60 -11.36
N ARG A 36 -6.35 0.81 -10.58
CA ARG A 36 -7.62 0.20 -11.05
C ARG A 36 -8.69 1.24 -11.39
N ARG A 37 -8.69 2.39 -10.72
CA ARG A 37 -9.66 3.48 -10.95
C ARG A 37 -9.22 4.50 -11.99
N GLY A 38 -8.06 4.33 -12.63
CA GLY A 38 -7.55 5.29 -13.63
C GLY A 38 -7.12 6.63 -13.03
N HIS A 39 -6.67 6.64 -11.77
CA HIS A 39 -6.23 7.86 -11.10
C HIS A 39 -4.99 8.46 -11.80
N PRO A 40 -4.97 9.76 -12.14
CA PRO A 40 -3.89 10.39 -12.92
C PRO A 40 -2.53 10.35 -12.21
N TRP A 41 -2.52 10.21 -10.89
CA TRP A 41 -1.32 10.21 -10.04
C TRP A 41 -1.18 8.90 -9.24
N ALA A 42 -1.48 7.75 -9.85
CA ALA A 42 -1.49 6.47 -9.15
C ALA A 42 -0.13 6.09 -8.51
N GLU A 43 0.99 6.52 -9.08
CA GLU A 43 2.32 6.34 -8.48
C GLU A 43 2.48 7.16 -7.19
N ALA A 44 2.03 8.42 -7.19
CA ALA A 44 2.09 9.27 -6.01
C ALA A 44 1.22 8.70 -4.87
N VAL A 45 0.04 8.17 -5.19
CA VAL A 45 -0.81 7.45 -4.22
C VAL A 45 -0.12 6.20 -3.68
N SER A 46 0.62 5.47 -4.54
CA SER A 46 1.40 4.30 -4.12
C SER A 46 2.49 4.69 -3.13
N ILE A 47 3.26 5.74 -3.40
CA ILE A 47 4.31 6.25 -2.51
C ILE A 47 3.69 6.77 -1.21
N ALA A 48 2.57 7.52 -1.30
CA ALA A 48 1.84 8.00 -0.13
C ALA A 48 1.37 6.85 0.77
N GLY A 49 0.89 5.74 0.20
CA GLY A 49 0.52 4.53 0.95
C GLY A 49 1.69 3.99 1.79
N TRP A 50 2.89 3.88 1.22
CA TRP A 50 4.07 3.41 1.95
C TRP A 50 4.56 4.39 3.00
N ILE A 51 4.65 5.68 2.66
CA ILE A 51 5.12 6.72 3.60
C ILE A 51 4.18 6.82 4.80
N THR A 52 2.87 6.91 4.54
CA THR A 52 1.88 7.04 5.61
C THR A 52 1.80 5.79 6.47
N LEU A 53 2.01 4.59 5.91
CA LEU A 53 2.05 3.36 6.69
C LEU A 53 3.24 3.32 7.67
N ILE A 54 4.43 3.73 7.21
CA ILE A 54 5.68 3.65 8.01
C ILE A 54 5.75 4.79 9.04
N PHE A 55 5.47 6.02 8.63
CA PHE A 55 5.70 7.21 9.45
C PHE A 55 4.48 7.68 10.23
N GLY A 56 3.29 7.24 9.86
CA GLY A 56 2.08 7.86 10.38
C GLY A 56 0.90 6.94 10.54
N PHE A 57 1.04 5.60 10.41
CA PHE A 57 0.02 4.53 10.35
C PHE A 57 -1.45 4.96 10.28
N VAL A 58 -1.92 5.70 11.28
CA VAL A 58 -3.17 6.48 11.30
C VAL A 58 -3.45 7.34 10.04
N LEU A 59 -2.42 7.77 9.30
CA LEU A 59 -2.52 8.56 8.07
C LEU A 59 -2.73 7.69 6.82
N TRP A 60 -2.54 6.37 6.93
CA TRP A 60 -2.72 5.45 5.81
C TRP A 60 -4.13 5.51 5.18
N PRO A 61 -5.23 5.60 5.97
CA PRO A 61 -6.56 5.80 5.42
C PRO A 61 -6.69 7.08 4.59
N VAL A 62 -5.88 8.12 4.85
CA VAL A 62 -5.90 9.35 4.05
C VAL A 62 -5.35 9.10 2.64
N ALA A 63 -4.26 8.34 2.52
CA ALA A 63 -3.74 7.90 1.22
C ALA A 63 -4.76 7.02 0.48
N MET A 64 -5.50 6.18 1.22
CA MET A 64 -6.59 5.41 0.65
C MET A 64 -7.74 6.29 0.18
N ILE A 65 -8.21 7.25 0.99
CA ILE A 65 -9.25 8.21 0.60
C ILE A 65 -8.85 8.93 -0.68
N TRP A 66 -7.59 9.37 -0.79
CA TRP A 66 -7.09 10.00 -2.01
C TRP A 66 -7.16 9.09 -3.24
N ALA A 67 -6.95 7.77 -3.10
CA ALA A 67 -7.17 6.81 -4.18
C ALA A 67 -8.64 6.74 -4.67
N TYR A 68 -9.59 7.14 -3.82
CA TYR A 68 -11.03 7.18 -4.12
C TYR A 68 -11.52 8.55 -4.59
N VAL A 69 -10.76 9.62 -4.37
CA VAL A 69 -11.11 10.95 -4.88
C VAL A 69 -11.02 10.93 -6.40
N ASP A 70 -12.13 11.28 -7.06
CA ASP A 70 -12.17 11.42 -8.50
C ASP A 70 -11.37 12.66 -8.90
N VAL A 71 -10.19 12.44 -9.49
CA VAL A 71 -9.36 13.51 -10.04
C VAL A 71 -9.67 13.63 -11.53
N PRO A 72 -10.03 14.82 -12.05
CA PRO A 72 -10.33 14.99 -13.46
C PRO A 72 -9.16 14.49 -14.30
N ALA A 73 -9.49 13.64 -15.28
CA ALA A 73 -8.51 13.08 -16.19
C ALA A 73 -7.69 14.22 -16.84
N LYS A 74 -6.38 14.01 -16.97
CA LYS A 74 -5.51 14.94 -17.71
C LYS A 74 -6.14 15.18 -19.08
N ARG A 75 -6.58 16.41 -19.36
CA ARG A 75 -6.90 16.82 -20.73
C ARG A 75 -5.63 16.65 -21.54
N THR A 76 -5.58 15.65 -22.40
CA THR A 76 -4.62 15.62 -23.49
C THR A 76 -4.93 16.83 -24.36
N VAL A 77 -4.10 17.87 -24.22
CA VAL A 77 -4.13 19.01 -25.13
C VAL A 77 -3.59 18.47 -26.44
N GLU A 78 -4.50 18.07 -27.32
CA GLU A 78 -4.14 17.63 -28.66
C GLU A 78 -3.49 18.83 -29.38
N PRO A 79 -2.30 18.66 -29.99
CA PRO A 79 -1.68 19.74 -30.75
C PRO A 79 -2.63 20.13 -31.88
N ARG A 80 -3.21 21.33 -31.81
CA ARG A 80 -3.92 21.91 -32.95
C ARG A 80 -2.89 22.13 -34.08
N PRO A 81 -3.27 21.85 -35.34
CA PRO A 81 -2.33 21.71 -36.47
C PRO A 81 -1.58 23.00 -36.78
#